data_AF-A0A4Q2V1K0-F1
#
_entry.id   AF-A0A4Q2V1K0-F1
#
_cell.length_a   1.000
_cell.length_b   1.000
_cell.length_c   1.000
_cell.angle_alpha   90.00
_cell.angle_beta   90.00
_cell.angle_gamma   90.00
#
_symmetry.space_group_name_H-M   'P 1'
#
loop_
_entity.id
_entity.type
_entity.pdbx_description
1 polymer ?
#
loop_
_entity_poly.entity_id
_entity_poly.type
_entity_poly.pdbx_seq_one_letter_code
_entity_poly.pdbx_strand_id
1 'polypeptide(L)'
;MRQTLDGRIVFGASFAGGQPGDDPQATAEDLFNQVQKTFKDGNKLEFGHYTVGVRPDPEDGYPILGSTGLEGLDLAVMHSGVTNAALVGELLAKKILYGIEDQMLKDYRMDRFKSYAKL
;
A
#
# COMPACT_ATOMS: atom_id res chain seq x y z
N MET A 1 13.14 -7.34 -0.48
CA MET A 1 13.82 -7.81 0.74
C MET A 1 14.06 -6.62 1.64
N ARG A 2 13.84 -6.74 2.95
CA ARG A 2 14.25 -5.77 3.96
C ARG A 2 14.79 -6.51 5.18
N GLN A 3 15.94 -6.10 5.71
CA GLN A 3 16.39 -6.52 7.03
C GLN A 3 15.87 -5.55 8.10
N THR A 4 15.43 -6.09 9.22
CA THR A 4 14.96 -5.35 10.40
C THR A 4 16.08 -5.20 11.43
N LEU A 5 15.94 -4.28 12.37
CA LEU A 5 16.98 -3.96 13.36
C LEU A 5 17.30 -5.14 14.29
N ASP A 6 16.35 -6.04 14.51
CA ASP A 6 16.52 -7.27 15.31
C ASP A 6 16.97 -8.47 14.46
N GLY A 7 17.42 -8.23 13.23
CA GLY A 7 18.05 -9.24 12.39
C GLY A 7 17.08 -10.07 11.54
N ARG A 8 15.75 -9.89 11.65
CA ARG A 8 14.81 -10.61 10.76
C ARG A 8 14.91 -10.10 9.33
N ILE A 9 14.74 -10.99 8.37
CA ILE A 9 14.68 -10.66 6.95
C ILE A 9 13.24 -10.84 6.46
N VAL A 10 12.67 -9.79 5.87
CA VAL A 10 11.30 -9.75 5.35
C VAL A 10 11.32 -9.80 3.83
N PHE A 11 10.49 -10.67 3.26
CA PHE A 11 10.29 -10.83 1.82
C PHE A 11 8.81 -10.72 1.47
N GLY A 12 8.53 -10.13 0.31
CA GLY A 12 7.21 -10.15 -0.31
C GLY A 12 7.23 -11.07 -1.52
N ALA A 13 6.09 -11.69 -1.83
CA ALA A 13 5.97 -12.62 -2.95
C ALA A 13 6.19 -11.96 -4.32
N SER A 14 5.67 -10.74 -4.52
CA SER A 14 5.78 -10.01 -5.79
C SER A 14 5.61 -8.50 -5.59
N PHE A 15 6.27 -7.72 -6.43
CA PHE A 15 6.09 -6.27 -6.52
C PHE A 15 4.68 -5.92 -6.99
N ALA A 16 4.15 -6.60 -8.02
CA ALA A 16 2.81 -6.40 -8.55
C ALA A 16 1.69 -6.89 -7.60
N GLY A 17 2.06 -7.51 -6.48
CA GLY A 17 1.12 -8.23 -5.64
C GLY A 17 0.94 -9.66 -6.12
N GLY A 18 0.32 -10.47 -5.28
CA GLY A 18 0.02 -11.86 -5.54
C GLY A 18 -1.13 -12.29 -4.66
N GLN A 19 -1.99 -13.15 -5.19
CA GLN A 19 -3.05 -13.77 -4.41
C GLN A 19 -2.45 -15.01 -3.73
N PRO A 20 -2.52 -15.11 -2.39
CA PRO A 20 -1.98 -16.27 -1.68
C PRO A 20 -2.80 -17.56 -1.87
N GLY A 21 -3.86 -17.51 -2.70
CA GLY A 21 -4.77 -18.62 -2.93
C GLY A 21 -5.57 -19.00 -1.68
N ASP A 22 -6.15 -20.19 -1.72
CA ASP A 22 -6.94 -20.76 -0.61
C ASP A 22 -6.05 -21.26 0.55
N ASP A 23 -4.75 -21.47 0.31
CA ASP A 23 -3.77 -21.86 1.31
C ASP A 23 -2.58 -20.86 1.36
N PRO A 24 -2.74 -19.77 2.13
CA PRO A 24 -1.67 -18.80 2.33
C PRO A 24 -0.44 -19.36 3.04
N GLN A 25 -0.59 -20.41 3.85
CA GLN A 25 0.52 -21.04 4.57
C GLN A 25 1.42 -21.75 3.55
N ALA A 26 0.86 -22.59 2.68
CA ALA A 26 1.62 -23.25 1.62
C ALA A 26 2.34 -22.24 0.71
N THR A 27 1.66 -21.16 0.31
CA THR A 27 2.27 -20.09 -0.48
C THR A 27 3.45 -19.42 0.24
N ALA A 28 3.33 -19.20 1.56
CA ALA A 28 4.40 -18.62 2.36
C ALA A 28 5.61 -19.56 2.50
N GLU A 29 5.37 -20.87 2.67
CA GLU A 29 6.41 -21.90 2.71
C GLU A 29 7.16 -22.02 1.38
N ASP A 30 6.43 -21.97 0.26
CA ASP A 30 7.03 -21.98 -1.07
C ASP A 30 7.90 -20.74 -1.33
N LEU A 31 7.43 -19.56 -0.91
CA LEU A 31 8.24 -18.34 -0.98
C LEU A 31 9.48 -18.48 -0.09
N PHE A 32 9.35 -19.00 1.13
CA PHE A 32 10.47 -19.22 2.02
C PHE A 32 11.52 -20.17 1.43
N ASN A 33 11.09 -21.27 0.81
CA ASN A 33 11.97 -22.20 0.10
C ASN A 33 12.73 -21.52 -1.05
N GLN A 34 12.12 -20.57 -1.75
CA GLN A 34 12.81 -19.77 -2.78
C GLN A 34 13.82 -18.79 -2.15
N VAL A 35 13.46 -18.16 -1.03
CA VAL A 35 14.34 -17.27 -0.27
C VAL A 35 15.59 -18.01 0.21
N GLN A 36 15.46 -19.21 0.77
CA GLN A 36 16.60 -20.02 1.21
C GLN A 36 17.59 -20.32 0.07
N LYS A 37 17.09 -20.54 -1.16
CA LYS A 37 17.93 -20.76 -2.34
C LYS A 37 18.67 -19.50 -2.82
N THR A 38 18.21 -18.32 -2.42
CA THR A 38 18.78 -17.02 -2.85
C THR A 38 20.00 -16.62 -2.03
N PHE A 39 20.11 -17.09 -0.78
CA PHE A 39 21.21 -16.71 0.12
C PHE A 39 22.30 -17.77 0.21
N LYS A 40 23.54 -17.31 0.38
CA LYS A 40 24.61 -18.14 0.93
C LYS A 40 24.22 -18.58 2.35
N ASP A 41 24.39 -19.87 2.65
CA ASP A 41 23.95 -20.50 3.89
C ASP A 41 22.45 -20.30 4.19
N GLY A 42 21.61 -20.17 3.16
CA GLY A 42 20.17 -19.95 3.34
C GLY A 42 19.45 -21.09 4.06
N ASN A 43 20.05 -22.28 4.11
CA ASN A 43 19.60 -23.39 4.94
C ASN A 43 19.65 -23.11 6.46
N LYS A 44 20.34 -22.06 6.91
CA LYS A 44 20.34 -21.59 8.30
C LYS A 44 19.22 -20.60 8.60
N LEU A 45 18.47 -20.14 7.60
CA LEU A 45 17.29 -19.30 7.82
C LEU A 45 16.17 -20.14 8.42
N GLU A 46 15.42 -19.55 9.35
CA GLU A 46 14.24 -20.16 9.97
C GLU A 46 12.98 -19.40 9.54
N PHE A 47 11.90 -20.15 9.28
CA PHE A 47 10.61 -19.54 8.96
C PHE A 47 10.00 -18.95 10.24
N GLY A 48 9.80 -17.62 10.26
CA GLY A 48 9.22 -16.93 11.41
C GLY A 48 7.70 -16.90 11.36
N HIS A 49 7.15 -16.09 10.45
CA HIS A 49 5.72 -15.96 10.23
C HIS A 49 5.47 -15.35 8.83
N TYR A 50 4.20 -15.35 8.41
CA TYR A 50 3.75 -14.62 7.24
C TYR A 50 2.61 -13.67 7.60
N THR A 51 2.39 -12.67 6.74
CA THR A 51 1.27 -11.74 6.83
C THR A 51 0.67 -11.56 5.44
N VAL A 52 -0.66 -11.52 5.37
CA VAL A 52 -1.40 -11.16 4.14
C VAL A 52 -1.95 -9.75 4.32
N GLY A 53 -1.70 -8.89 3.35
CA GLY A 53 -2.22 -7.52 3.32
C GLY A 53 -2.97 -7.25 2.03
N VAL A 54 -4.14 -6.61 2.15
CA VAL A 54 -4.90 -6.11 1.00
C VAL A 54 -4.36 -4.73 0.63
N ARG A 55 -3.97 -4.57 -0.64
CA ARG A 55 -3.49 -3.29 -1.17
C ARG A 55 -4.67 -2.52 -1.74
N PRO A 56 -4.88 -1.26 -1.36
CA PRO A 56 -5.89 -0.44 -2.01
C PRO A 56 -5.35 0.02 -3.37
N ASP A 57 -5.90 -0.57 -4.44
CA ASP A 57 -5.61 -0.18 -5.81
C ASP A 57 -6.89 0.44 -6.43
N PRO A 58 -6.94 1.79 -6.55
CA PRO A 58 -8.03 2.46 -7.26
C PRO A 58 -8.14 1.99 -8.71
N GLU A 59 -9.35 2.08 -9.29
CA GLU A 59 -9.67 1.54 -10.63
C GLU A 59 -8.73 2.06 -11.74
N ASP A 60 -8.28 3.31 -11.62
CA ASP A 60 -7.38 3.95 -12.59
C ASP A 60 -5.89 3.84 -12.21
N GLY A 61 -5.57 3.16 -11.10
CA GLY A 61 -4.21 3.01 -10.58
C GLY A 61 -3.63 4.26 -9.90
N TYR A 62 -4.41 5.35 -9.76
CA TYR A 62 -3.96 6.59 -9.13
C TYR A 62 -4.56 6.80 -7.74
N PRO A 63 -3.84 7.44 -6.80
CA PRO A 63 -4.39 7.85 -5.50
C PRO A 63 -5.75 8.56 -5.58
N ILE A 64 -6.62 8.36 -4.58
CA ILE A 64 -7.84 9.14 -4.34
C ILE A 64 -7.62 9.95 -3.08
N LEU A 65 -7.41 11.26 -3.25
CA LEU A 65 -7.00 12.19 -2.21
C LEU A 65 -7.96 13.39 -2.16
N GLY A 66 -8.35 13.81 -0.96
CA GLY A 66 -9.12 15.02 -0.74
C GLY A 66 -10.62 14.78 -0.63
N SER A 67 -11.43 15.79 -0.99
CA SER A 67 -12.83 15.84 -0.58
C SER A 67 -13.66 14.83 -1.34
N THR A 68 -14.61 14.23 -0.63
CA THR A 68 -15.66 13.38 -1.19
C THR A 68 -16.83 14.16 -1.76
N GLY A 69 -16.90 15.47 -1.51
CA GLY A 69 -18.09 16.31 -1.75
C GLY A 69 -19.07 16.33 -0.56
N LEU A 70 -18.86 15.50 0.46
CA LEU A 70 -19.58 15.56 1.73
C LEU A 70 -18.83 16.44 2.73
N GLU A 71 -19.58 17.25 3.49
CA GLU A 71 -19.01 18.13 4.51
C GLU A 71 -18.28 17.32 5.58
N GLY A 72 -17.03 17.71 5.86
CA GLY A 72 -16.20 17.08 6.89
C GLY A 72 -15.62 15.71 6.51
N LEU A 73 -15.75 15.26 5.25
CA LEU A 73 -15.22 13.96 4.81
C LEU A 73 -14.20 14.09 3.66
N ASP A 74 -12.94 13.83 4.00
CA ASP A 74 -11.80 13.67 3.08
C ASP A 74 -11.33 12.21 3.02
N LEU A 75 -10.78 11.81 1.86
CA LEU A 75 -10.18 10.50 1.62
C LEU A 75 -8.68 10.59 1.37
N ALA A 76 -7.97 9.52 1.73
CA ALA A 76 -6.56 9.30 1.40
C ALA A 76 -6.34 7.81 1.10
N VAL A 77 -6.72 7.38 -0.10
CA VAL A 77 -6.64 5.98 -0.54
C VAL A 77 -5.59 5.87 -1.65
N MET A 78 -4.56 5.06 -1.47
CA MET A 78 -3.48 4.95 -2.46
C MET A 78 -2.67 3.67 -2.33
N HIS A 79 -2.19 3.18 -3.48
CA HIS A 79 -1.01 2.33 -3.52
C HIS A 79 0.23 3.11 -3.01
N SER A 80 1.27 2.40 -2.57
CA SER A 80 2.50 3.00 -2.02
C SER A 80 2.27 3.89 -0.78
N GLY A 81 1.25 3.59 0.03
CA GLY A 81 0.87 4.40 1.19
C GLY A 81 2.01 4.70 2.17
N VAL A 82 2.91 3.75 2.45
CA VAL A 82 4.06 3.98 3.35
C VAL A 82 4.99 5.07 2.81
N THR A 83 5.27 5.06 1.51
CA THR A 83 6.18 6.02 0.87
C THR A 83 5.54 7.41 0.80
N ASN A 84 4.25 7.48 0.48
CA ASN A 84 3.56 8.74 0.21
C ASN A 84 2.91 9.36 1.46
N ALA A 85 2.83 8.64 2.58
CA ALA A 85 2.10 9.06 3.78
C ALA A 85 2.53 10.43 4.30
N ALA A 86 3.83 10.71 4.34
CA ALA A 86 4.33 11.98 4.88
C ALA A 86 3.85 13.19 4.06
N LEU A 87 4.02 13.12 2.73
CA LEU A 87 3.59 14.20 1.83
C LEU A 87 2.06 14.35 1.85
N VAL A 88 1.32 13.26 1.63
CA VAL A 88 -0.15 13.32 1.56
C VAL A 88 -0.75 13.78 2.89
N GLY A 89 -0.20 13.30 4.01
CA GLY A 89 -0.62 13.74 5.34
C GLY A 89 -0.44 15.25 5.52
N GLU A 90 0.70 15.80 5.10
CA GLU A 90 0.95 17.25 5.16
C GLU A 90 -0.04 18.04 4.29
N LEU A 91 -0.23 17.63 3.03
CA LEU A 91 -1.11 18.33 2.09
C LEU A 91 -2.57 18.32 2.56
N LEU A 92 -3.07 17.17 3.02
CA LEU A 92 -4.45 17.07 3.52
C LEU A 92 -4.62 17.78 4.86
N ALA A 93 -3.63 17.73 5.76
CA ALA A 93 -3.70 18.49 7.01
C ALA A 93 -3.78 20.00 6.77
N LYS A 94 -2.98 20.54 5.82
CA LYS A 94 -3.04 21.96 5.43
C LYS A 94 -4.42 22.35 4.90
N LYS A 95 -4.99 21.50 4.05
CA LYS A 95 -6.34 21.69 3.52
C LYS A 95 -7.38 21.68 4.64
N ILE A 96 -7.34 20.68 5.52
CA ILE A 96 -8.35 20.49 6.59
C ILE A 96 -8.27 21.62 7.63
N LEU A 97 -7.06 22.01 8.07
CA LEU A 97 -6.89 23.00 9.13
C LEU A 97 -7.02 24.45 8.65
N TYR A 98 -6.61 24.73 7.41
CA TYR A 98 -6.48 26.12 6.92
C TYR A 98 -7.26 26.40 5.64
N GLY A 99 -7.94 25.41 5.05
CA GLY A 99 -8.63 25.57 3.77
C GLY A 99 -7.69 25.73 2.56
N ILE A 100 -6.39 25.46 2.73
CA ILE A 100 -5.39 25.63 1.68
C ILE A 100 -5.22 24.32 0.91
N GLU A 101 -5.77 24.25 -0.30
CA GLU A 101 -5.61 23.10 -1.19
C GLU A 101 -4.39 23.26 -2.11
N ASP A 102 -3.49 22.28 -2.08
CA ASP A 102 -2.28 22.26 -2.91
C ASP A 102 -2.58 21.73 -4.32
N GLN A 103 -1.96 22.34 -5.33
CA GLN A 103 -2.13 21.95 -6.74
C GLN A 103 -1.66 20.51 -7.01
N MET A 104 -0.74 19.96 -6.22
CA MET A 104 -0.32 18.57 -6.32
C MET A 104 -1.46 17.57 -6.11
N LEU A 105 -2.55 17.95 -5.42
CA LEU A 105 -3.71 17.08 -5.21
C LEU A 105 -4.63 17.01 -6.43
N LYS A 106 -4.53 17.96 -7.37
CA LYS A 106 -5.53 18.21 -8.42
C LYS A 106 -5.91 16.96 -9.21
N ASP A 107 -4.92 16.18 -9.62
CA ASP A 107 -5.08 14.99 -10.47
C ASP A 107 -5.52 13.75 -9.68
N TYR A 108 -5.45 13.81 -8.34
CA TYR A 108 -5.80 12.72 -7.44
C TYR A 108 -7.15 12.90 -6.76
N ARG A 109 -7.91 13.94 -7.11
CA ARG A 109 -9.23 14.19 -6.54
C ARG A 109 -10.22 13.13 -6.99
N MET A 110 -11.18 12.82 -6.12
CA MET A 110 -12.25 11.86 -6.40
C MET A 110 -13.13 12.29 -7.60
N ASP A 111 -13.18 13.58 -7.87
CA ASP A 111 -14.04 14.15 -8.89
C ASP A 111 -13.61 13.85 -10.33
N ARG A 112 -12.43 13.24 -10.54
CA ARG A 112 -12.03 12.70 -11.84
C ARG A 112 -12.87 11.49 -12.28
N PHE A 113 -13.56 10.81 -11.36
CA PHE A 113 -14.44 9.66 -11.65
C PHE A 113 -15.90 10.06 -11.94
N LYS A 114 -16.15 11.33 -12.31
CA LYS A 114 -17.48 11.94 -12.48
C LYS A 114 -18.40 11.32 -13.56
N SER A 115 -18.11 10.13 -14.10
CA SER A 115 -19.04 9.35 -14.93
C SER A 115 -20.03 8.46 -14.15
N TYR A 116 -19.94 8.36 -12.81
CA TYR A 116 -20.79 7.47 -12.02
C TYR A 116 -21.76 8.15 -11.02
N ALA A 117 -21.86 9.47 -11.03
CA ALA A 117 -22.78 10.20 -10.16
C ALA A 117 -24.20 10.28 -10.78
N LYS A 118 -24.93 9.15 -10.76
CA LYS A 118 -26.36 9.19 -10.44
C LYS A 118 -26.49 8.84 -8.97
N LEU A 119 -26.32 9.84 -8.11
CA LEU A 119 -26.94 9.80 -6.78
C LEU A 119 -28.37 10.28 -6.92
#